data_AF-A0A4Q5WU17-F1
#
_entry.id   AF-A0A4Q5WU17-F1
#
_cell.length_a   1.000
_cell.length_b   1.000
_cell.length_c   1.000
_cell.angle_alpha   90.00
_cell.angle_beta   90.00
_cell.angle_gamma   90.00
#
_symmetry.space_group_name_H-M   'P 1'
#
loop_
_entity.id
_entity.type
_entity.pdbx_description
1 polymer ?
#
loop_
_entity_poly.entity_id
_entity_poly.type
_entity_poly.pdbx_seq_one_letter_code
_entity_poly.pdbx_strand_id
1 'polypeptide(L)'
;MKKLLILTILFSAAIATSSYAQTASGPAATSQQTREVDGAAALQQTKEKVGPLMVEKTGLTEVQAHKVIEILFEMRQAASGLQGLSDAERAQKLADLKAAKDKKMSELLTAEQITAVKRFYEEMGKNRQ
;
A
#
# COMPACT_ATOMS: atom_id res chain seq x y z
N MET A 1 -34.90 7.79 -48.15
CA MET A 1 -34.24 9.09 -48.38
C MET A 1 -32.85 9.01 -47.75
N LYS A 2 -31.81 8.68 -48.54
CA LYS A 2 -30.80 9.61 -49.09
C LYS A 2 -30.13 10.50 -48.04
N LYS A 3 -28.85 10.19 -47.76
CA LYS A 3 -27.64 11.06 -47.76
C LYS A 3 -26.50 10.29 -47.07
N LEU A 4 -25.63 9.63 -47.84
CA LEU A 4 -24.29 10.10 -48.28
C LEU A 4 -23.29 10.10 -47.11
N LEU A 5 -22.45 9.07 -46.96
CA LEU A 5 -21.09 8.95 -47.55
C LEU A 5 -20.25 10.22 -47.40
N ILE A 6 -19.26 10.20 -46.50
CA ILE A 6 -17.89 10.70 -46.76
C ILE A 6 -16.87 9.83 -46.00
N LEU A 7 -16.09 9.12 -46.81
CA LEU A 7 -14.84 8.40 -46.54
C LEU A 7 -13.67 9.41 -46.67
N THR A 8 -12.46 8.98 -46.25
CA THR A 8 -11.11 9.54 -46.56
C THR A 8 -10.73 10.78 -45.72
N ILE A 9 -9.55 10.94 -45.10
CA ILE A 9 -8.13 10.56 -45.36
C ILE A 9 -7.40 10.63 -43.99
N LEU A 10 -6.73 9.56 -43.51
CA LEU A 10 -5.27 9.34 -43.61
C LEU A 10 -4.40 10.49 -43.06
N PHE A 11 -3.81 10.31 -41.88
CA PHE A 11 -2.42 10.73 -41.67
C PHE A 11 -1.74 9.89 -40.57
N SER A 12 -0.97 8.92 -41.03
CA SER A 12 0.02 8.20 -40.25
C SER A 12 1.18 9.14 -39.98
N ALA A 13 1.45 9.48 -38.72
CA ALA A 13 2.73 10.05 -38.31
C ALA A 13 3.34 9.13 -37.25
N ALA A 14 4.24 8.26 -37.71
CA ALA A 14 5.17 7.55 -36.86
C ALA A 14 6.00 8.60 -36.11
N ILE A 15 5.89 8.65 -34.79
CA ILE A 15 6.83 9.41 -33.98
C ILE A 15 8.07 8.54 -33.81
N ALA A 16 9.11 8.94 -34.53
CA ALA A 16 10.45 8.40 -34.44
C ALA A 16 10.99 8.50 -33.01
N THR A 17 11.62 7.43 -32.56
CA THR A 17 12.50 7.42 -31.39
C THR A 17 13.64 8.40 -31.63
N SER A 18 13.67 9.48 -30.85
CA SER A 18 14.92 10.15 -30.51
C SER A 18 15.07 10.14 -29.00
N SER A 19 16.14 9.50 -28.55
CA SER A 19 16.60 9.56 -27.18
C SER A 19 16.91 11.00 -26.82
N TYR A 20 16.21 11.54 -25.82
CA TYR A 20 16.73 12.63 -24.99
C TYR A 20 16.85 12.13 -23.57
N ALA A 21 18.10 11.93 -23.16
CA ALA A 21 18.49 11.91 -21.77
C ALA A 21 18.28 13.31 -21.17
N GLN A 22 18.02 13.29 -19.86
CA GLN A 22 18.13 14.38 -18.88
C GLN A 22 16.99 15.40 -18.71
N THR A 23 16.44 15.29 -17.49
CA THR A 23 16.03 16.34 -16.56
C THR A 23 14.83 17.20 -16.92
N ALA A 24 13.68 16.82 -16.36
CA ALA A 24 12.72 17.79 -15.84
C ALA A 24 11.94 17.16 -14.68
N SER A 25 12.38 17.46 -13.46
CA SER A 25 11.62 17.25 -12.23
C SER A 25 10.35 18.11 -12.29
N GLY A 26 9.23 17.50 -12.61
CA GLY A 26 7.89 18.07 -12.44
C GLY A 26 7.05 17.10 -11.62
N PRO A 27 6.20 17.55 -10.68
CA PRO A 27 5.41 16.65 -9.86
C PRO A 27 4.39 15.98 -10.78
N ALA A 28 4.65 14.72 -11.14
CA ALA A 28 3.65 13.88 -11.77
C ALA A 28 2.45 13.82 -10.83
N ALA A 29 1.33 14.41 -11.26
CA ALA A 29 0.03 14.16 -10.68
C ALA A 29 -0.26 12.67 -10.89
N THR A 30 0.25 11.84 -9.98
CA THR A 30 -0.09 10.42 -9.89
C THR A 30 -1.57 10.38 -9.62
N SER A 31 -2.35 9.96 -10.61
CA SER A 31 -3.78 9.80 -10.46
C SER A 31 -4.04 8.82 -9.31
N GLN A 32 -5.16 9.00 -8.63
CA GLN A 32 -5.58 8.18 -7.49
C GLN A 32 -5.60 6.68 -7.85
N GLN A 33 -5.90 6.38 -9.12
CA GLN A 33 -5.85 5.05 -9.72
C GLN A 33 -4.43 4.46 -9.80
N THR A 34 -3.40 5.26 -10.07
CA THR A 34 -2.00 4.79 -10.03
C THR A 34 -1.56 4.48 -8.60
N ARG A 35 -1.94 5.31 -7.61
CA ARG A 35 -1.62 5.05 -6.19
C ARG A 35 -2.30 3.80 -5.62
N GLU A 36 -3.51 3.49 -6.06
CA GLU A 36 -4.22 2.27 -5.65
C GLU A 36 -3.58 1.01 -6.25
N VAL A 37 -3.20 1.05 -7.53
CA VAL A 37 -2.48 -0.04 -8.19
C VAL A 37 -1.11 -0.28 -7.53
N ASP A 38 -0.37 0.78 -7.23
CA ASP A 38 0.91 0.71 -6.51
C ASP A 38 0.74 0.13 -5.10
N GLY A 39 -0.35 0.48 -4.42
CA GLY A 39 -0.67 -0.02 -3.08
C GLY A 39 -0.96 -1.52 -3.05
N ALA A 40 -1.73 -2.03 -4.01
CA ALA A 40 -2.04 -3.46 -4.11
C ALA A 40 -0.78 -4.30 -4.44
N ALA A 41 0.05 -3.81 -5.35
CA ALA A 41 1.33 -4.45 -5.69
C ALA A 41 2.29 -4.46 -4.49
N ALA A 42 2.40 -3.34 -3.76
CA ALA A 42 3.22 -3.24 -2.55
C ALA A 42 2.73 -4.17 -1.42
N LEU A 43 1.41 -4.27 -1.24
CA LEU A 43 0.82 -5.20 -0.27
C LEU A 43 1.16 -6.65 -0.63
N GLN A 44 0.99 -7.03 -1.90
CA GLN A 44 1.29 -8.38 -2.36
C GLN A 44 2.77 -8.74 -2.17
N GLN A 45 3.67 -7.82 -2.55
CA GLN A 45 5.11 -8.00 -2.33
C GLN A 45 5.45 -8.14 -0.83
N THR A 46 4.76 -7.39 0.03
CA THR A 46 4.97 -7.49 1.49
C THR A 46 4.51 -8.83 2.02
N LYS A 47 3.36 -9.34 1.54
CA LYS A 47 2.85 -10.68 1.90
C LYS A 47 3.86 -11.76 1.51
N GLU A 48 4.41 -11.71 0.30
CA GLU A 48 5.40 -12.69 -0.18
C GLU A 48 6.71 -12.65 0.60
N LYS A 49 7.21 -11.46 0.94
CA LYS A 49 8.50 -11.30 1.65
C LYS A 49 8.40 -11.58 3.14
N VAL A 50 7.31 -11.15 3.78
CA VAL A 50 7.17 -11.13 5.24
C VAL A 50 6.31 -12.29 5.73
N GLY A 51 5.33 -12.73 4.95
CA GLY A 51 4.39 -13.79 5.31
C GLY A 51 5.06 -15.07 5.77
N PRO A 52 5.98 -15.68 4.98
CA PRO A 52 6.65 -16.92 5.37
C PRO A 52 7.42 -16.80 6.69
N LEU A 53 8.17 -15.70 6.86
CA LEU A 53 8.94 -15.46 8.07
C LEU A 53 8.02 -15.22 9.28
N MET A 54 6.90 -14.51 9.09
CA MET A 54 5.93 -14.30 10.16
C MET A 54 5.32 -15.63 10.61
N VAL A 55 4.90 -16.48 9.68
CA VAL A 55 4.38 -17.82 9.99
C VAL A 55 5.39 -18.60 10.84
N GLU A 56 6.64 -18.64 10.41
CA GLU A 56 7.72 -19.36 11.11
C GLU A 56 7.94 -18.83 12.54
N LYS A 57 7.99 -17.50 12.72
CA LYS A 57 8.36 -16.88 14.01
C LYS A 57 7.21 -16.72 14.99
N THR A 58 5.96 -16.74 14.53
CA THR A 58 4.78 -16.41 15.35
C THR A 58 3.80 -17.57 15.50
N GLY A 59 3.95 -18.65 14.72
CA GLY A 59 3.03 -19.78 14.71
C GLY A 59 1.65 -19.45 14.11
N LEU A 60 1.53 -18.32 13.40
CA LEU A 60 0.32 -17.99 12.65
C LEU A 60 0.13 -18.92 11.45
N THR A 61 -1.12 -19.15 11.07
CA THR A 61 -1.40 -19.68 9.73
C THR A 61 -1.03 -18.65 8.66
N GLU A 62 -0.80 -19.10 7.43
CA GLU A 62 -0.52 -18.21 6.29
C GLU A 62 -1.63 -17.17 6.11
N VAL A 63 -2.90 -17.59 6.22
CA VAL A 63 -4.06 -16.70 6.11
C VAL A 63 -4.06 -15.64 7.20
N GLN A 64 -3.76 -16.01 8.46
CA GLN A 64 -3.64 -15.05 9.55
C GLN A 64 -2.48 -14.09 9.33
N ALA A 65 -1.31 -14.58 8.93
CA ALA A 65 -0.14 -13.75 8.66
C ALA A 65 -0.42 -12.72 7.54
N HIS A 66 -1.06 -13.15 6.46
CA HIS A 66 -1.47 -12.25 5.37
C HIS A 66 -2.46 -11.19 5.84
N LYS A 67 -3.40 -11.54 6.73
CA LYS A 67 -4.35 -10.57 7.31
C LYS A 67 -3.68 -9.61 8.29
N VAL A 68 -2.71 -10.06 9.07
CA VAL A 68 -1.89 -9.18 9.91
C VAL A 68 -1.16 -8.15 9.06
N ILE A 69 -0.52 -8.58 7.97
CA ILE A 69 0.20 -7.70 7.05
C ILE A 69 -0.75 -6.66 6.42
N GLU A 70 -1.94 -7.09 6.00
CA GLU A 70 -2.98 -6.22 5.44
C GLU A 70 -3.45 -5.16 6.43
N ILE A 71 -3.77 -5.54 7.68
CA ILE A 71 -4.18 -4.61 8.73
C ILE A 71 -3.10 -3.54 8.98
N LEU A 72 -1.83 -3.94 9.04
CA LEU A 72 -0.73 -3.01 9.28
C LEU A 72 -0.46 -2.10 8.07
N PHE A 73 -0.65 -2.62 6.86
CA PHE A 73 -0.57 -1.84 5.64
C PHE A 73 -1.67 -0.78 5.57
N GLU A 74 -2.93 -1.15 5.83
CA GLU A 74 -4.07 -0.22 5.92
C GLU A 74 -3.82 0.89 6.93
N MET A 75 -3.32 0.54 8.13
CA MET A 75 -2.99 1.51 9.17
C MET A 75 -1.94 2.51 8.69
N ARG A 76 -0.90 2.06 7.98
CA ARG A 76 0.15 2.92 7.43
C ARG A 76 -0.40 3.86 6.35
N GLN A 77 -1.27 3.36 5.48
CA GLN A 77 -1.92 4.18 4.45
C GLN A 77 -2.81 5.25 5.08
N ALA A 78 -3.63 4.87 6.08
CA ALA A 78 -4.48 5.80 6.80
C ALA A 78 -3.66 6.86 7.55
N ALA A 79 -2.57 6.47 8.21
CA ALA A 79 -1.67 7.40 8.89
C ALA A 79 -0.97 8.38 7.92
N SER A 80 -0.64 7.93 6.71
CA SER A 80 -0.04 8.80 5.68
C SER A 80 -1.00 9.90 5.20
N GLY A 81 -2.31 9.68 5.31
CA GLY A 81 -3.35 10.66 5.01
C GLY A 81 -3.57 11.72 6.10
N LEU A 82 -2.86 11.66 7.23
CA LEU A 82 -3.01 12.62 8.34
C LEU A 82 -2.13 13.89 8.19
N GLN A 83 -1.52 14.08 7.03
CA GLN A 83 -0.76 15.28 6.70
C GLN A 83 -1.69 16.51 6.65
N GLY A 84 -1.23 17.64 7.18
CA GLY A 84 -2.01 18.88 7.21
C GLY A 84 -2.96 19.04 8.41
N LEU A 85 -3.12 18.02 9.25
CA LEU A 85 -3.83 18.16 10.54
C LEU A 85 -2.96 18.87 11.59
N SER A 86 -3.59 19.52 12.55
CA SER A 86 -2.90 20.01 13.76
C SER A 86 -2.32 18.85 14.58
N ASP A 87 -1.37 19.13 15.47
CA ASP A 87 -0.74 18.07 16.27
C ASP A 87 -1.75 17.36 17.19
N ALA A 88 -2.71 18.10 17.76
CA ALA A 88 -3.77 17.54 18.59
C ALA A 88 -4.69 16.60 17.79
N GLU A 89 -5.15 17.04 16.61
CA GLU A 89 -6.00 16.23 15.73
C GLU A 89 -5.26 15.00 15.21
N ARG A 90 -3.99 15.17 14.83
CA ARG A 90 -3.13 14.07 14.37
C ARG A 90 -2.95 13.03 15.48
N ALA A 91 -2.67 13.46 16.70
CA ALA A 91 -2.52 12.57 17.85
C ALA A 91 -3.81 11.79 18.13
N GLN A 92 -4.96 12.45 18.10
CA GLN A 92 -6.26 11.79 18.29
C GLN A 92 -6.53 10.76 17.19
N LYS A 93 -6.33 11.13 15.91
CA LYS A 93 -6.54 10.20 14.79
C LYS A 93 -5.59 9.01 14.84
N LEU A 94 -4.34 9.20 15.25
CA LEU A 94 -3.40 8.09 15.45
C LEU A 94 -3.85 7.16 16.59
N ALA A 95 -4.39 7.71 17.68
CA ALA A 95 -4.94 6.90 18.76
C ALA A 95 -6.15 6.06 18.28
N ASP A 96 -7.05 6.66 17.52
CA ASP A 96 -8.22 5.97 16.94
C ASP A 96 -7.77 4.84 15.99
N LEU A 97 -6.81 5.11 15.11
CA LEU A 97 -6.24 4.10 14.21
C LEU A 97 -5.57 2.96 14.97
N LYS A 98 -4.84 3.26 16.05
CA LYS A 98 -4.23 2.26 16.91
C LYS A 98 -5.29 1.38 17.57
N ALA A 99 -6.34 1.98 18.13
CA ALA A 99 -7.44 1.25 18.75
C ALA A 99 -8.18 0.35 17.75
N ALA A 100 -8.45 0.86 16.54
CA ALA A 100 -9.06 0.08 15.47
C ALA A 100 -8.18 -1.11 15.05
N LYS A 101 -6.87 -0.89 14.90
CA LYS A 101 -5.90 -1.95 14.60
C LYS A 101 -5.85 -2.99 15.73
N ASP A 102 -5.79 -2.57 17.00
CA ASP A 102 -5.77 -3.48 18.14
C ASP A 102 -7.06 -4.32 18.22
N LYS A 103 -8.23 -3.72 17.94
CA LYS A 103 -9.51 -4.44 17.82
C LYS A 103 -9.46 -5.51 16.71
N LYS A 104 -9.10 -5.13 15.47
CA LYS A 104 -8.99 -6.07 14.34
C LYS A 104 -8.05 -7.24 14.64
N MET A 105 -6.92 -6.97 15.33
CA MET A 105 -5.99 -8.02 15.74
C MET A 105 -6.60 -8.96 16.78
N SER A 106 -7.33 -8.44 17.77
CA SER A 106 -7.98 -9.25 18.80
C SER A 106 -9.13 -10.13 18.31
N GLU A 107 -9.78 -9.73 17.21
CA GLU A 107 -10.82 -10.55 16.55
C GLU A 107 -10.20 -11.68 15.71
N LEU A 108 -8.95 -11.52 15.26
CA LEU A 108 -8.25 -12.46 14.38
C LEU A 108 -7.34 -13.44 15.15
N LEU A 109 -6.76 -13.00 16.26
CA LEU A 109 -5.62 -13.64 16.93
C LEU A 109 -5.86 -13.82 18.43
N THR A 110 -5.21 -14.84 19.01
CA THR A 110 -5.13 -14.97 20.47
C THR A 110 -4.17 -13.93 21.07
N ALA A 111 -4.27 -13.70 22.39
CA ALA A 111 -3.36 -12.79 23.10
C ALA A 111 -1.88 -13.19 22.96
N GLU A 112 -1.59 -14.49 22.97
CA GLU A 112 -0.24 -15.02 22.76
C GLU A 112 0.26 -14.72 21.34
N GLN A 113 -0.58 -14.96 20.33
CA GLN A 113 -0.25 -14.66 18.93
C GLN A 113 -0.03 -13.15 18.71
N ILE A 114 -0.85 -12.29 19.32
CA ILE A 114 -0.65 -10.84 19.28
C ILE A 114 0.70 -10.45 19.88
N THR A 115 1.09 -11.08 20.98
CA THR A 115 2.39 -10.84 21.63
C THR A 115 3.54 -11.31 20.74
N ALA A 116 3.42 -12.48 20.11
CA ALA A 116 4.40 -12.99 19.16
C ALA A 116 4.57 -12.06 17.94
N VAL A 117 3.47 -11.56 17.38
CA VAL A 117 3.48 -10.59 16.28
C VAL A 117 4.16 -9.28 16.68
N LYS A 118 3.90 -8.76 17.89
CA LYS A 118 4.58 -7.55 18.40
C LYS A 118 6.09 -7.76 18.46
N ARG A 119 6.53 -8.86 19.09
CA ARG A 119 7.94 -9.22 19.20
C ARG A 119 8.60 -9.38 17.83
N PHE A 120 7.93 -10.05 16.89
CA PHE A 120 8.40 -10.23 15.52
C PHE A 120 8.73 -8.88 14.84
N TYR A 121 7.82 -7.90 14.93
CA TYR A 121 8.05 -6.59 14.32
C TYR A 121 9.06 -5.73 15.08
N GLU A 122 9.19 -5.88 16.40
CA GLU A 122 10.25 -5.25 17.18
C GLU A 122 11.64 -5.75 16.77
N GLU A 123 11.81 -7.07 16.62
CA GLU A 123 13.05 -7.68 16.14
C GLU A 123 13.38 -7.26 14.71
N MET A 124 12.38 -7.25 13.81
CA MET A 124 12.57 -6.74 12.44
C MET A 124 12.93 -5.25 12.41
N GLY A 125 12.42 -4.45 13.36
CA GLY A 125 12.75 -3.03 13.50
C GLY A 125 14.20 -2.80 13.94
N LYS A 126 14.69 -3.62 14.87
CA LYS A 126 16.08 -3.57 15.36
C LYS A 126 17.09 -3.94 14.27
N ASN A 127 16.75 -4.92 13.42
CA ASN A 127 17.63 -5.35 12.32
C ASN A 127 17.70 -4.36 11.14
N ARG A 128 16.99 -3.23 11.21
CA ARG A 128 16.99 -2.17 10.19
C ARG A 128 17.68 -0.88 10.64
N GLN A 129 18.16 -0.82 11.88
CA GLN A 129 19.04 0.25 12.40
C GLN A 129 20.49 -0.18 12.24
#